data_AF-A0A430UMR4-F1
#
_entry.id   AF-A0A430UMR4-F1
#
_cell.length_a   1.000
_cell.length_b   1.000
_cell.length_c   1.000
_cell.angle_alpha   90.00
_cell.angle_beta   90.00
_cell.angle_gamma   90.00
#
_symmetry.space_group_name_H-M   'P 1'
#
loop_
_entity.id
_entity.type
_entity.pdbx_description
1 polymer ?
#
loop_
_entity_poly.entity_id
_entity_poly.type
_entity_poly.pdbx_seq_one_letter_code
_entity_poly.pdbx_strand_id
1 'polypeptide(L)'
;EMVSALPRQEVGLREGALVAFVMNGLFSFLPHPLLEGLRVANGQVLAFRREAYFASGGHGAVKGEVLEDVALARRARAYGLFLGGGLFRARMYRGYGEAVEGFGKNFLAVHMKNPAVLLGSAFYHLALYTLPWFFGRWGLGLMGLLERLAVQK
;
A
#
# COMPACT_ATOMS: atom_id res chain seq x y z
N GLU A 1 -20.27 7.75 -4.47
CA GLU A 1 -19.76 7.33 -3.15
C GLU A 1 -19.12 5.98 -3.28
N MET A 2 -17.83 5.94 -3.03
CA MET A 2 -17.00 4.76 -3.03
C MET A 2 -16.31 4.69 -1.67
N VAL A 3 -16.16 3.48 -1.15
CA VAL A 3 -15.29 3.24 0.00
C VAL A 3 -14.30 2.15 -0.33
N SER A 4 -13.08 2.30 0.17
CA SER A 4 -12.09 1.25 0.20
C SER A 4 -11.76 0.94 1.65
N ALA A 5 -11.55 -0.33 1.96
CA ALA A 5 -11.08 -0.76 3.26
C ALA A 5 -9.77 -1.52 3.12
N LEU A 6 -8.90 -1.35 4.10
CA LEU A 6 -7.63 -2.05 4.18
C LEU A 6 -7.86 -3.32 5.00
N PRO A 7 -7.93 -4.51 4.37
CA PRO A 7 -8.12 -5.74 5.11
C PRO A 7 -6.84 -6.13 5.82
N ARG A 8 -6.98 -7.00 6.83
CA ARG A 8 -5.83 -7.66 7.44
C ARG A 8 -5.21 -8.60 6.40
N GLN A 9 -3.95 -8.36 6.07
CA GLN A 9 -3.22 -9.25 5.17
C GLN A 9 -2.86 -10.54 5.90
N GLU A 10 -3.32 -11.65 5.36
CA GLU A 10 -2.81 -12.96 5.71
C GLU A 10 -1.56 -13.23 4.88
N VAL A 11 -0.46 -13.50 5.56
CA VAL A 11 0.84 -13.73 4.93
C VAL A 11 1.46 -15.02 5.42
N GLY A 12 2.05 -15.78 4.51
CA GLY A 12 2.95 -16.87 4.83
C GLY A 12 4.33 -16.36 5.27
N LEU A 13 5.15 -17.29 5.77
CA LEU A 13 6.49 -16.98 6.29
C LEU A 13 7.43 -16.35 5.23
N ARG A 14 7.27 -16.75 3.96
CA ARG A 14 8.21 -16.40 2.88
C ARG A 14 7.93 -15.02 2.28
N GLU A 15 6.66 -14.68 2.11
CA GLU A 15 6.19 -13.42 1.55
C GLU A 15 5.92 -12.35 2.61
N GLY A 16 5.78 -12.74 3.88
CA GLY A 16 5.29 -11.87 4.94
C GLY A 16 6.13 -10.63 5.19
N ALA A 17 7.47 -10.75 5.18
CA ALA A 17 8.35 -9.60 5.36
C ALA A 17 8.17 -8.57 4.23
N LEU A 18 8.07 -9.04 2.99
CA LEU A 18 7.91 -8.16 1.82
C LEU A 18 6.52 -7.51 1.79
N VAL A 19 5.46 -8.28 1.99
CA VAL A 19 4.09 -7.76 2.03
C VAL A 19 3.94 -6.72 3.14
N ALA A 20 4.43 -7.03 4.33
CA ALA A 20 4.35 -6.10 5.44
C ALA A 20 5.23 -4.86 5.22
N PHE A 21 6.40 -5.00 4.59
CA PHE A 21 7.23 -3.86 4.21
C PHE A 21 6.48 -2.90 3.28
N VAL A 22 5.85 -3.41 2.22
CA VAL A 22 5.14 -2.58 1.23
C VAL A 22 3.87 -1.97 1.82
N MET A 23 3.04 -2.78 2.49
CA MET A 23 1.78 -2.31 3.09
C MET A 23 2.03 -1.28 4.19
N ASN A 24 2.98 -1.55 5.10
CA ASN A 24 3.28 -0.62 6.19
C ASN A 24 4.11 0.58 5.72
N GLY A 25 4.89 0.43 4.65
CA GLY A 25 5.63 1.52 4.03
C GLY A 25 4.70 2.69 3.74
N LEU A 26 3.57 2.43 3.09
CA LEU A 26 2.58 3.47 2.77
C LEU A 26 2.08 4.25 4.02
N PHE A 27 1.78 3.54 5.11
CA PHE A 27 1.33 4.15 6.38
C PHE A 27 2.44 4.83 7.17
N SER A 28 3.70 4.41 6.98
CA SER A 28 4.85 5.00 7.68
C SER A 28 5.16 6.40 7.16
N PHE A 29 4.81 6.72 5.90
CA PHE A 29 5.09 8.03 5.30
C PHE A 29 3.93 9.01 5.36
N LEU A 30 2.70 8.50 5.32
CA LEU A 30 1.52 9.34 5.15
C LEU A 30 0.48 8.95 6.20
N PRO A 31 0.06 9.89 7.07
CA PRO A 31 -1.02 9.63 8.01
C PRO A 31 -2.31 9.33 7.24
N HIS A 32 -3.21 8.57 7.85
CA HIS A 32 -4.47 8.12 7.22
C HIS A 32 -5.25 9.23 6.48
N PRO A 33 -5.47 10.44 7.03
CA PRO A 33 -6.22 11.49 6.34
C PRO A 33 -5.57 11.93 5.01
N LEU A 34 -4.23 11.85 4.92
CA LEU A 34 -3.50 12.22 3.72
C LEU A 34 -3.60 11.12 2.66
N LEU A 35 -3.55 9.85 3.07
CA LEU A 35 -3.81 8.72 2.16
C LEU A 35 -5.22 8.79 1.54
N GLU A 36 -6.21 9.11 2.36
CA GLU A 36 -7.59 9.32 1.93
C GLU A 36 -7.72 10.54 0.99
N GLY A 37 -7.10 11.67 1.34
CA GLY A 37 -7.09 12.88 0.51
C GLY A 37 -6.39 12.69 -0.84
N LEU A 38 -5.34 11.87 -0.89
CA LEU A 38 -4.65 11.46 -2.12
C LEU A 38 -5.40 10.37 -2.90
N ARG A 39 -6.53 9.90 -2.37
CA ARG A 39 -7.39 8.87 -2.95
C ARG A 39 -6.64 7.56 -3.20
N VAL A 40 -5.74 7.22 -2.28
CA VAL A 40 -5.16 5.88 -2.20
C VAL A 40 -6.28 4.91 -1.89
N ALA A 41 -6.38 3.84 -2.67
CA ALA A 41 -7.35 2.77 -2.50
C ALA A 41 -6.66 1.41 -2.52
N ASN A 42 -7.31 0.42 -1.92
CA ASN A 42 -6.93 -0.98 -1.99
C ASN A 42 -8.04 -1.77 -2.67
N GLY A 43 -7.73 -2.34 -3.83
CA GLY A 43 -8.65 -3.14 -4.64
C GLY A 43 -9.19 -4.41 -3.97
N GLN A 44 -8.60 -4.87 -2.85
CA GLN A 44 -9.05 -6.07 -2.15
C GLN A 44 -10.43 -5.91 -1.49
N VAL A 45 -10.77 -4.68 -1.06
CA VAL A 45 -12.09 -4.39 -0.49
C VAL A 45 -12.55 -3.04 -1.02
N LEU A 46 -13.44 -3.09 -1.99
CA LEU A 46 -14.10 -1.93 -2.59
C LEU A 46 -15.61 -2.08 -2.47
N ALA A 47 -16.29 -1.00 -2.10
CA ALA A 47 -17.73 -0.92 -2.15
C ALA A 47 -18.19 0.40 -2.78
N PHE A 48 -19.28 0.33 -3.53
CA PHE A 48 -19.81 1.46 -4.29
C PHE A 48 -21.31 1.53 -4.13
N ARG A 49 -21.86 2.75 -4.14
CA ARG A 49 -23.25 2.92 -4.54
C ARG A 49 -23.40 2.60 -6.02
N ARG A 50 -24.38 1.77 -6.36
CA ARG A 50 -24.57 1.23 -7.70
C ARG A 50 -24.66 2.33 -8.75
N GLU A 51 -25.46 3.35 -8.48
CA GLU A 51 -25.70 4.49 -9.37
C GLU A 51 -24.41 5.28 -9.58
N ALA A 52 -23.63 5.49 -8.52
CA ALA A 52 -22.35 6.19 -8.59
C ALA A 52 -21.29 5.41 -9.38
N TYR A 53 -21.26 4.08 -9.25
CA TYR A 53 -20.34 3.22 -9.99
C TYR A 53 -20.60 3.28 -11.50
N PHE A 54 -21.86 3.19 -11.92
CA PHE A 54 -22.22 3.30 -13.34
C PHE A 54 -22.07 4.72 -13.87
N ALA A 55 -22.39 5.74 -13.07
CA ALA A 55 -22.20 7.15 -13.45
C ALA A 55 -20.72 7.51 -13.67
N SER A 56 -19.79 6.85 -12.97
CA SER A 56 -18.34 7.01 -13.22
C SER A 56 -17.80 6.13 -14.35
N GLY A 57 -18.66 5.40 -15.06
CA GLY A 57 -18.30 4.46 -16.14
C GLY A 57 -17.75 3.11 -15.66
N GLY A 58 -17.82 2.83 -14.35
CA GLY A 58 -17.37 1.58 -13.72
C GLY A 58 -15.92 1.20 -14.04
N HIS A 59 -15.61 -0.09 -13.96
CA HIS A 59 -14.29 -0.62 -14.34
C HIS A 59 -13.97 -0.43 -15.83
N GLY A 60 -14.99 -0.26 -16.68
CA GLY A 60 -14.77 0.06 -18.10
C GLY A 60 -14.01 1.37 -18.29
N ALA A 61 -14.22 2.36 -17.42
CA ALA A 61 -13.58 3.68 -17.50
C ALA A 61 -12.11 3.71 -17.03
N VAL A 62 -11.64 2.67 -16.34
CA VAL A 62 -10.26 2.56 -15.82
C VAL A 62 -9.49 1.40 -16.46
N LYS A 63 -10.07 0.74 -17.46
CA LYS A 63 -9.46 -0.38 -18.14
C LYS A 63 -8.08 0.01 -18.70
N GLY A 64 -7.05 -0.74 -18.30
CA GLY A 64 -5.67 -0.51 -18.75
C GLY A 64 -4.87 0.45 -17.85
N GLU A 65 -5.48 0.98 -16.79
CA GLU A 65 -4.72 1.62 -15.71
C GLU A 65 -3.97 0.56 -14.91
N VAL A 66 -2.73 0.85 -14.51
CA VAL A 66 -1.94 -0.05 -13.66
C VAL A 66 -2.51 -0.10 -12.24
N LEU A 67 -3.04 1.03 -11.76
CA LEU A 67 -3.65 1.18 -10.45
C LEU A 67 -5.15 1.48 -10.61
N GLU A 68 -5.90 0.48 -11.05
CA GLU A 68 -7.34 0.62 -11.36
C GLU A 68 -8.16 1.09 -10.14
N ASP A 69 -7.81 0.61 -8.95
CA ASP A 69 -8.45 0.99 -7.68
C ASP A 69 -8.26 2.47 -7.34
N VAL A 70 -7.04 2.98 -7.44
CA VAL A 70 -6.73 4.42 -7.28
C VAL A 70 -7.41 5.24 -8.39
N ALA A 71 -7.45 4.73 -9.62
CA ALA A 71 -8.12 5.41 -10.73
C ALA A 71 -9.65 5.49 -10.53
N LEU A 72 -10.27 4.46 -9.95
CA LEU A 72 -11.68 4.45 -9.55
C LEU A 72 -11.91 5.44 -8.39
N ALA A 73 -11.04 5.42 -7.38
CA ALA A 73 -11.13 6.34 -6.25
C ALA A 73 -11.05 7.80 -6.71
N ARG A 74 -10.17 8.13 -7.67
CA ARG A 74 -10.07 9.46 -8.28
C ARG A 74 -11.33 9.89 -9.05
N ARG A 75 -12.03 8.96 -9.69
CA ARG A 75 -13.27 9.22 -10.43
C ARG A 75 -14.50 9.34 -9.52
N ALA A 76 -14.46 8.80 -8.30
CA ALA A 76 -15.59 8.85 -7.39
C ALA A 76 -15.88 10.29 -6.92
N ARG A 77 -17.15 10.73 -6.92
CA ARG A 77 -17.51 12.05 -6.39
C ARG A 77 -17.18 12.21 -4.90
N ALA A 78 -17.43 11.16 -4.13
CA ALA A 78 -17.08 11.06 -2.71
C ALA A 78 -16.39 9.72 -2.47
N TYR A 79 -15.33 9.75 -1.67
CA TYR A 79 -14.45 8.63 -1.39
C TYR A 79 -14.18 8.56 0.11
N GLY A 80 -14.12 7.35 0.66
CA GLY A 80 -13.69 7.10 2.03
C GLY A 80 -12.69 5.94 2.10
N LEU A 81 -11.65 6.10 2.89
CA LEU A 81 -10.68 5.04 3.19
C LEU A 81 -10.86 4.60 4.64
N PHE A 82 -10.86 3.29 4.90
CA PHE A 82 -11.08 2.75 6.24
C PHE A 82 -10.05 1.67 6.59
N LEU A 83 -9.69 1.61 7.88
CA LEU A 83 -8.93 0.49 8.44
C LEU A 83 -9.89 -0.69 8.69
N GLY A 84 -9.92 -1.66 7.77
CA GLY A 84 -10.86 -2.78 7.78
C GLY A 84 -10.31 -4.06 8.41
N GLY A 85 -9.17 -4.02 9.09
CA GLY A 85 -8.44 -5.21 9.55
C GLY A 85 -9.19 -6.11 10.53
N GLY A 86 -10.17 -5.57 11.26
CA GLY A 86 -11.06 -6.35 12.12
C GLY A 86 -12.24 -7.03 11.40
N LEU A 87 -12.56 -6.59 10.19
CA LEU A 87 -13.75 -7.01 9.44
C LEU A 87 -13.40 -7.90 8.24
N PHE A 88 -12.26 -7.64 7.61
CA PHE A 88 -11.86 -8.29 6.37
C PHE A 88 -10.47 -8.89 6.51
N ARG A 89 -10.31 -10.11 5.98
CA ARG A 89 -9.02 -10.78 5.83
C ARG A 89 -8.81 -11.10 4.37
N ALA A 90 -7.62 -10.83 3.86
CA ALA A 90 -7.27 -11.10 2.47
C ALA A 90 -5.87 -11.68 2.41
N ARG A 91 -5.67 -12.66 1.54
CA ARG A 91 -4.34 -13.17 1.20
C ARG A 91 -4.00 -12.72 -0.21
N MET A 92 -3.09 -11.75 -0.32
CA MET A 92 -2.71 -11.18 -1.62
C MET A 92 -1.80 -12.10 -2.42
N TYR A 93 -0.85 -12.77 -1.76
CA TYR A 93 0.16 -13.62 -2.39
C TYR A 93 0.36 -14.91 -1.58
N ARG A 94 0.83 -15.95 -2.26
CA ARG A 94 1.10 -17.28 -1.66
C ARG A 94 2.59 -17.62 -1.60
N GLY A 95 3.45 -16.77 -2.16
CA GLY A 95 4.89 -16.95 -2.11
C GLY A 95 5.67 -15.69 -2.46
N TYR A 96 6.96 -15.72 -2.15
CA TYR A 96 7.86 -14.57 -2.33
C TYR A 96 7.96 -14.10 -3.79
N GLY A 97 8.13 -15.03 -4.73
CA GLY A 97 8.23 -14.68 -6.16
C GLY A 97 6.98 -13.97 -6.68
N GLU A 98 5.79 -14.45 -6.30
CA GLU A 98 4.51 -13.84 -6.64
C GLU A 98 4.38 -12.43 -6.06
N ALA A 99 4.81 -12.23 -4.80
CA ALA A 99 4.80 -10.93 -4.16
C ALA A 99 5.77 -9.95 -4.82
N VAL A 100 6.97 -10.38 -5.19
CA VAL A 100 7.94 -9.54 -5.93
C VAL A 100 7.38 -9.15 -7.28
N GLU A 101 6.82 -10.10 -8.03
CA GLU A 101 6.26 -9.84 -9.36
C GLU A 101 5.04 -8.91 -9.28
N GLY A 102 4.13 -9.16 -8.33
CA GLY A 102 2.92 -8.38 -8.13
C GLY A 102 3.21 -6.95 -7.68
N PHE A 103 4.06 -6.76 -6.67
CA PHE A 103 4.45 -5.42 -6.27
C PHE A 103 5.30 -4.72 -7.32
N GLY A 104 6.27 -5.43 -7.94
CA GLY A 104 7.17 -4.87 -8.94
C GLY A 104 6.45 -4.19 -10.10
N LYS A 105 5.32 -4.76 -10.56
CA LYS A 105 4.47 -4.17 -11.61
C LYS A 105 3.92 -2.79 -11.24
N ASN A 106 3.65 -2.56 -9.95
CA ASN A 106 2.98 -1.36 -9.45
C ASN A 106 3.96 -0.31 -8.92
N PHE A 107 5.19 -0.70 -8.60
CA PHE A 107 6.15 0.16 -7.89
C PHE A 107 6.41 1.48 -8.62
N LEU A 108 6.63 1.45 -9.93
CA LEU A 108 6.85 2.67 -10.71
C LEU A 108 5.58 3.54 -10.75
N ALA A 109 4.40 2.94 -10.88
CA ALA A 109 3.13 3.66 -10.89
C ALA A 109 2.84 4.36 -9.55
N VAL A 110 3.12 3.70 -8.43
CA VAL A 110 3.00 4.27 -7.08
C VAL A 110 3.95 5.46 -6.89
N HIS A 111 5.14 5.41 -7.48
CA HIS A 111 6.12 6.51 -7.46
C HIS A 111 5.90 7.51 -8.61
N MET A 112 4.64 7.77 -8.96
CA MET A 112 4.25 8.78 -9.96
C MET A 112 4.87 8.57 -11.36
N LYS A 113 5.18 7.33 -11.71
CA LYS A 113 5.89 6.96 -12.94
C LYS A 113 7.28 7.61 -13.08
N ASN A 114 7.88 8.03 -11.97
CA ASN A 114 9.18 8.69 -11.95
C ASN A 114 10.27 7.78 -11.32
N PRO A 115 11.25 7.31 -12.11
CA PRO A 115 12.33 6.46 -11.61
C PRO A 115 13.17 7.13 -10.52
N ALA A 116 13.37 8.45 -10.55
CA ALA A 116 14.13 9.16 -9.53
C ALA A 116 13.42 9.14 -8.18
N VAL A 117 12.08 9.26 -8.17
CA VAL A 117 11.26 9.17 -6.95
C VAL A 117 11.31 7.74 -6.40
N LEU A 118 11.26 6.72 -7.26
CA LEU A 118 11.40 5.32 -6.86
C LEU A 118 12.78 5.03 -6.27
N LEU A 119 13.87 5.42 -6.95
CA LEU A 119 15.24 5.17 -6.50
C LEU A 119 15.56 5.99 -5.24
N GLY A 120 15.08 7.23 -5.16
CA GLY A 120 15.21 8.05 -3.95
C GLY A 120 14.48 7.45 -2.76
N SER A 121 13.25 6.96 -2.95
CA SER A 121 12.50 6.22 -1.93
C SER A 121 13.23 4.95 -1.50
N ALA A 122 13.74 4.15 -2.45
CA ALA A 122 14.49 2.94 -2.16
C ALA A 122 15.77 3.23 -1.38
N PHE A 123 16.54 4.25 -1.79
CA PHE A 123 17.73 4.71 -1.09
C PHE A 123 17.40 5.20 0.32
N TYR A 124 16.34 5.99 0.48
CA TYR A 124 15.89 6.46 1.78
C TYR A 124 15.58 5.30 2.72
N HIS A 125 14.83 4.29 2.27
CA HIS A 125 14.53 3.11 3.08
C HIS A 125 15.81 2.36 3.44
N LEU A 126 16.67 2.09 2.44
CA LEU A 126 17.93 1.40 2.68
C LEU A 126 18.78 2.14 3.71
N ALA A 127 18.95 3.45 3.54
CA ALA A 127 19.70 4.30 4.46
C ALA A 127 19.10 4.28 5.87
N LEU A 128 17.79 4.44 6.00
CA LEU A 128 17.10 4.44 7.29
C LEU A 128 17.32 3.12 8.05
N TYR A 129 17.36 1.98 7.36
CA TYR A 129 17.54 0.67 7.99
C TYR A 129 18.99 0.20 8.07
N THR A 130 19.95 0.85 7.42
CA THR A 130 21.37 0.41 7.41
C THR A 130 22.31 1.39 8.10
N LEU A 131 22.10 2.71 7.96
CA LEU A 131 22.99 3.72 8.53
C LEU A 131 23.08 3.66 10.05
N PRO A 132 21.99 3.43 10.83
CA PRO A 132 22.11 3.31 12.29
C PRO A 132 23.08 2.21 12.71
N TRP A 133 23.10 1.08 12.00
CA TRP A 133 24.01 -0.02 12.30
C TRP A 133 25.45 0.32 11.94
N PHE A 134 25.65 0.92 10.77
CA PHE A 134 26.97 1.31 10.29
C PHE A 134 27.65 2.34 11.18
N PHE A 135 26.88 3.29 11.73
CA PHE A 135 27.40 4.32 12.66
C PHE A 135 27.38 3.89 14.14
N GLY A 136 27.18 2.60 14.44
CA GLY A 136 27.17 2.08 15.81
C GLY A 136 26.02 2.59 16.68
N ARG A 137 24.94 3.09 16.06
CA ARG A 137 23.69 3.52 16.72
C ARG A 137 22.71 2.36 16.83
N TRP A 138 23.16 1.25 17.43
CA TRP A 138 22.41 0.00 17.56
C TRP A 138 21.01 0.18 18.19
N GLY A 139 20.86 1.11 19.15
CA GLY A 139 19.58 1.42 19.77
C GLY A 139 18.53 1.97 18.79
N LEU A 140 18.95 2.84 17.86
CA LEU A 140 18.05 3.37 16.81
C LEU A 140 17.72 2.28 15.78
N GLY A 141 18.68 1.42 15.43
CA GLY A 141 18.45 0.27 14.55
C GLY A 141 17.44 -0.72 15.15
N LEU A 142 17.59 -1.04 16.43
CA LEU A 142 16.64 -1.87 17.19
C LEU A 142 15.26 -1.22 17.29
N MET A 143 15.17 0.09 17.55
CA MET A 143 13.89 0.79 17.60
C MET A 143 13.14 0.73 16.26
N GLY A 144 13.83 0.94 15.13
CA GLY A 144 13.21 0.83 13.80
C GLY A 144 12.72 -0.59 13.48
N LEU A 145 13.43 -1.61 13.95
CA LEU A 145 12.98 -3.01 13.87
C LEU A 145 11.73 -3.26 14.72
N LEU A 146 11.74 -2.77 15.96
CA LEU A 146 10.66 -2.97 16.93
C LEU A 146 9.38 -2.22 16.52
N GLU A 147 9.49 -0.99 16.03
CA GLU A 147 8.38 -0.22 15.49
C GLU A 147 7.64 -1.03 14.42
N ARG A 148 8.37 -1.61 13.46
CA ARG A 148 7.75 -2.38 12.38
C ARG A 148 7.13 -3.68 12.84
N LEU A 149 7.72 -4.37 13.81
CA LEU A 149 7.12 -5.57 14.42
C LEU A 149 5.85 -5.22 15.21
N ALA A 150 5.80 -4.03 15.82
CA ALA A 150 4.62 -3.56 16.56
C ALA A 150 3.49 -3.12 15.61
N VAL A 151 3.80 -2.43 14.51
CA VAL A 151 2.83 -2.03 13.47
C VAL A 151 2.30 -3.25 12.69
N GLN A 152 3.00 -4.39 12.73
CA GLN A 152 2.57 -5.65 12.10
C GLN A 152 1.54 -6.46 12.91
N LYS A 153 1.23 -6.10 14.16
CA LYS A 153 0.25 -6.81 14.99
C LYS A 153 -1.13 -6.16 14.95
#